data_AF-A0A0N9X1V6-F1
#
_entry.id   AF-A0A0N9X1V6-F1
#
_cell.length_a   1.000
_cell.length_b   1.000
_cell.length_c   1.000
_cell.angle_alpha   90.00
_cell.angle_beta   90.00
_cell.angle_gamma   90.00
#
_symmetry.space_group_name_H-M   'P 1'
#
loop_
_entity.id
_entity.type
_entity.pdbx_description
1 polymer ?
#
loop_
_entity_poly.entity_id
_entity_poly.type
_entity_poly.pdbx_seq_one_letter_code
_entity_poly.pdbx_strand_id
1 'polypeptide(L)'
;MLQIATGKLFSRPVGWENLLRGILYTNATFGSGDVIETAGGRLLPSTSYSIHPRVLVYELLERMEAEENGPGVLISSCVEPYLNDFAVVASFALNCVCTPDIDLARRLTTGKKGLATRAAPQEFVRRFFDAELWCKPQEVTFLQEFITQLIGLPRNTFLCVMRAIRTYINGMHRIADDLELSYTLLVASVESLAQDFDGHESDWESYEERKRLAVDEALSGAEEELAQRVREALLRVEHTALARRFREFAISHTSPSYFREPALVTNQSLARSDLKEVLAMAYQSRSKYVHQLKRLPDVVVLGHGFGETALHERMPYLTLQGLSRLMRNVIIEFVMGQPSLKHEEYDYVLERSGVIQMQMAPQYWVGNAEGDLIGAGRRKLEGFLEQYGPCILKEEGAALTDLRPVLSAVAELLPDSKKALRLPYLALYVLFNGVVSEEQREPISEPINRLIQQELFQPSAEALIVCTILGKIINWPLDIHHQELENYFKRRKSPSGLRFPRLFEAAMSLALAERYRLLGDLNKCREMVAVAVESHPGHQQLVQLEVDVTLDTPIHGSNILLPRSISGDEAD
;
A
#
# COMPACT_ATOMS: atom_id res chain seq x y z
N MET A 1 -2.78 15.93 -7.81
CA MET A 1 -2.53 16.70 -9.06
C MET A 1 -2.76 18.20 -8.89
N LEU A 2 -3.75 18.67 -8.12
CA LEU A 2 -4.05 20.12 -7.98
C LEU A 2 -2.83 21.00 -7.68
N GLN A 3 -2.00 20.63 -6.71
CA GLN A 3 -0.82 21.41 -6.34
C GLN A 3 0.26 21.43 -7.43
N ILE A 4 0.40 20.36 -8.22
CA ILE A 4 1.38 20.26 -9.32
C ILE A 4 1.02 21.27 -10.42
N ALA A 5 -0.27 21.35 -10.80
CA ALA A 5 -0.73 22.23 -11.88
C ALA A 5 -0.55 23.74 -11.60
N THR A 6 -0.22 24.14 -10.37
CA THR A 6 0.03 25.56 -10.07
C THR A 6 1.44 26.02 -10.44
N GLY A 7 2.34 25.09 -10.74
CA GLY A 7 3.77 25.35 -10.95
C GLY A 7 4.57 25.51 -9.66
N LYS A 8 3.94 25.30 -8.49
CA LYS A 8 4.62 25.40 -7.19
C LYS A 8 5.81 24.46 -7.05
N LEU A 9 5.72 23.26 -7.63
CA LEU A 9 6.66 22.16 -7.43
C LEU A 9 7.76 22.05 -8.48
N PHE A 10 7.80 22.99 -9.44
CA PHE A 10 8.66 22.86 -10.60
C PHE A 10 10.10 23.25 -10.27
N SER A 11 11.07 22.43 -10.66
CA SER A 11 12.49 22.82 -10.70
C SER A 11 12.80 23.71 -11.91
N ARG A 12 11.96 23.65 -12.95
CA ARG A 12 12.10 24.37 -14.22
C ARG A 12 10.96 25.37 -14.45
N PRO A 13 11.12 26.37 -15.33
CA PRO A 13 10.03 27.25 -15.69
C PRO A 13 8.86 26.48 -16.33
N VAL A 14 7.67 27.10 -16.31
CA VAL A 14 6.51 26.61 -17.03
C VAL A 14 6.85 26.55 -18.52
N GLY A 15 6.74 25.36 -19.12
CA GLY A 15 6.93 25.15 -20.55
C GLY A 15 5.72 25.60 -21.36
N TRP A 16 4.53 25.15 -20.97
CA TRP A 16 3.26 25.58 -21.56
C TRP A 16 2.10 25.46 -20.57
N GLU A 17 0.95 26.01 -20.96
CA GLU A 17 -0.27 26.03 -20.15
C GLU A 17 -1.46 25.52 -20.98
N ASN A 18 -2.31 24.69 -20.37
CA ASN A 18 -3.54 24.19 -20.98
C ASN A 18 -4.75 24.70 -20.19
N LEU A 19 -5.75 25.26 -20.88
CA LEU A 19 -7.04 25.57 -20.27
C LEU A 19 -7.92 24.33 -20.31
N LEU A 20 -8.19 23.74 -19.15
CA LEU A 20 -8.99 22.52 -19.03
C LEU A 20 -10.35 22.82 -18.41
N ARG A 21 -11.38 22.08 -18.85
CA ARG A 21 -12.75 22.20 -18.34
C ARG A 21 -13.35 20.84 -18.04
N GLY A 22 -14.06 20.75 -16.92
CA GLY A 22 -14.78 19.57 -16.49
C GLY A 22 -16.13 19.93 -15.88
N ILE A 23 -16.97 18.93 -15.64
CA ILE A 23 -18.32 19.11 -15.11
C ILE A 23 -18.38 18.48 -13.72
N LEU A 24 -18.95 19.22 -12.77
CA LEU A 24 -19.27 18.75 -11.42
C LEU A 24 -20.78 18.82 -11.19
N TYR A 25 -21.28 17.86 -10.43
CA TYR A 25 -22.65 17.77 -9.98
C TYR A 25 -22.71 17.97 -8.47
N THR A 26 -23.59 18.85 -8.01
CA THR A 26 -23.68 19.23 -6.59
C THR A 26 -25.10 19.50 -6.11
N ASN A 27 -25.33 19.46 -4.80
CA ASN A 27 -26.51 20.06 -4.16
C ASN A 27 -26.30 21.52 -3.75
N ALA A 28 -25.08 22.05 -3.87
CA ALA A 28 -24.77 23.44 -3.56
C ALA A 28 -25.28 24.40 -4.65
N THR A 29 -25.86 25.51 -4.21
CA THR A 29 -26.38 26.60 -5.03
C THR A 29 -25.66 27.89 -4.64
N PHE A 30 -25.16 28.59 -5.64
CA PHE A 30 -24.42 29.84 -5.48
C PHE A 30 -25.24 31.03 -6.01
N GLY A 31 -24.83 32.25 -5.64
CA GLY A 31 -25.42 33.48 -6.16
C GLY A 31 -25.38 33.54 -7.70
N SER A 32 -26.42 34.13 -8.29
CA SER A 32 -26.55 34.20 -9.75
C SER A 32 -25.42 35.02 -10.38
N GLY A 33 -24.64 34.42 -11.28
CA GLY A 33 -23.58 35.10 -12.04
C GLY A 33 -22.21 35.16 -11.35
N ASP A 34 -22.08 34.61 -10.14
CA ASP A 34 -20.82 34.63 -9.41
C ASP A 34 -19.86 33.55 -9.94
N VAL A 35 -18.81 33.97 -10.63
CA VAL A 35 -17.63 33.13 -10.89
C VAL A 35 -16.86 33.00 -9.59
N ILE A 36 -16.69 31.78 -9.10
CA ILE A 36 -15.94 31.52 -7.87
C ILE A 36 -14.51 31.19 -8.26
N GLU A 37 -13.61 32.15 -8.06
CA GLU A 37 -12.19 31.98 -8.33
C GLU A 37 -11.47 31.46 -7.08
N THR A 38 -10.68 30.39 -7.25
CA THR A 38 -9.84 29.81 -6.20
C THR A 38 -8.43 29.58 -6.72
N ALA A 39 -7.46 29.35 -5.83
CA ALA A 39 -6.10 28.98 -6.23
C ALA A 39 -6.02 27.65 -7.00
N GLY A 40 -7.06 26.81 -6.92
CA GLY A 40 -7.15 25.52 -7.63
C GLY A 40 -7.98 25.55 -8.91
N GLY A 41 -8.47 26.72 -9.35
CA GLY A 41 -9.33 26.87 -10.52
C GLY A 41 -10.63 27.65 -10.23
N ARG A 42 -11.50 27.74 -11.22
CA ARG A 42 -12.74 28.51 -11.20
C ARG A 42 -13.95 27.58 -11.24
N LEU A 43 -14.98 27.92 -10.48
CA LEU A 43 -16.31 27.31 -10.61
C LEU A 43 -17.27 28.29 -11.27
N LEU A 44 -17.97 27.78 -12.27
CA LEU A 44 -18.97 28.51 -13.05
C LEU A 44 -20.33 27.82 -12.81
N PRO A 45 -21.17 28.37 -11.91
CA PRO A 45 -22.50 27.82 -11.68
C PRO A 45 -23.38 27.91 -12.93
N SER A 46 -24.20 26.89 -13.17
CA SER A 46 -25.23 26.96 -14.21
C SER A 46 -26.23 28.08 -13.91
N THR A 47 -26.66 28.78 -14.96
CA THR A 47 -27.75 29.77 -14.88
C THR A 47 -29.13 29.13 -14.71
N SER A 48 -29.24 27.82 -14.90
CA SER A 48 -30.50 27.08 -14.78
C SER A 48 -30.68 26.48 -13.39
N TYR A 49 -31.63 27.05 -12.63
CA TYR A 49 -32.04 26.55 -11.32
C TYR A 49 -33.06 25.40 -11.38
N SER A 50 -33.39 24.87 -12.56
CA SER A 50 -34.30 23.72 -12.70
C SER A 50 -33.59 22.36 -12.76
N ILE A 51 -32.26 22.35 -12.91
CA ILE A 51 -31.47 21.11 -13.03
C ILE A 51 -31.05 20.61 -11.65
N HIS A 52 -31.36 19.35 -11.36
CA HIS A 52 -31.00 18.64 -10.13
C HIS A 52 -30.36 17.27 -10.45
N PRO A 53 -29.18 16.94 -9.88
CA PRO A 53 -28.28 17.82 -9.11
C PRO A 53 -27.80 19.03 -9.93
N ARG A 54 -27.42 20.12 -9.26
CA ARG A 54 -26.90 21.34 -9.88
C ARG A 54 -25.63 21.03 -10.67
N VAL A 55 -25.45 21.72 -11.79
CA VAL A 55 -24.27 21.56 -12.64
C VAL A 55 -23.33 22.75 -12.45
N LEU A 56 -22.06 22.47 -12.18
CA LEU A 56 -20.97 23.45 -12.16
C LEU A 56 -19.97 23.10 -13.26
N VAL A 57 -19.53 24.10 -14.02
CA VAL A 57 -18.35 23.93 -14.87
C VAL A 57 -17.12 24.31 -14.05
N TYR A 58 -16.20 23.37 -13.91
CA TYR A 58 -14.89 23.58 -13.31
C TYR A 58 -13.89 23.91 -14.43
N GLU A 59 -13.20 25.04 -14.31
CA GLU A 59 -12.18 25.50 -15.25
C GLU A 59 -10.85 25.66 -14.52
N LEU A 60 -9.76 25.11 -15.06
CA LEU A 60 -8.42 25.30 -14.51
C LEU A 60 -7.40 25.59 -15.59
N LEU A 61 -6.32 26.26 -15.19
CA LEU A 61 -5.12 26.41 -16.00
C LEU A 61 -4.12 25.35 -15.54
N GLU A 62 -3.93 24.30 -16.32
CA GLU A 62 -2.88 23.31 -16.10
C GLU A 62 -1.56 23.89 -16.57
N ARG A 63 -0.65 24.18 -15.63
CA ARG A 63 0.74 24.50 -15.96
C ARG A 63 1.52 23.22 -16.08
N MET A 64 2.37 23.15 -17.11
CA MET A 64 3.28 22.04 -17.37
C MET A 64 4.72 22.53 -17.24
N GLU A 65 5.52 21.80 -16.50
CA GLU A 65 6.95 22.10 -16.36
C GLU A 65 7.68 21.84 -17.68
N ALA A 66 8.62 22.72 -18.04
CA ALA A 66 9.48 22.50 -19.20
C ALA A 66 10.25 21.17 -19.06
N GLU A 67 10.44 20.45 -20.16
CA GLU A 67 11.08 19.15 -20.13
C GLU A 67 12.60 19.23 -19.97
N GLU A 68 13.18 18.20 -19.37
CA GLU A 68 14.60 17.91 -19.54
C GLU A 68 14.80 17.31 -20.93
N ASN A 69 15.92 17.60 -21.59
CA ASN A 69 16.24 16.98 -22.88
C ASN A 69 16.17 15.44 -22.75
N GLY A 70 15.15 14.82 -23.35
CA GLY A 70 14.89 13.39 -23.26
C GLY A 70 13.78 12.92 -24.20
N PRO A 71 13.61 11.62 -24.43
CA PRO A 71 12.59 11.08 -25.32
C PRO A 71 11.20 11.05 -24.64
N GLY A 72 10.23 11.75 -25.23
CA GLY A 72 8.82 11.72 -24.87
C GLY A 72 8.32 13.06 -24.33
N VAL A 73 7.21 13.56 -24.89
CA VAL A 73 6.62 14.87 -24.53
C VAL A 73 5.28 14.70 -23.81
N LEU A 74 5.17 15.09 -22.53
CA LEU A 74 3.90 15.03 -21.78
C LEU A 74 3.07 16.29 -22.00
N ILE A 75 2.20 16.30 -23.02
CA ILE A 75 1.44 17.49 -23.44
C ILE A 75 0.36 17.94 -22.43
N SER A 76 -0.33 17.01 -21.76
CA SER A 76 -1.36 17.29 -20.76
C SER A 76 -1.66 16.05 -19.92
N SER A 77 -2.10 16.25 -18.68
CA SER A 77 -2.64 15.20 -17.79
C SER A 77 -4.16 15.00 -17.94
N CYS A 78 -4.80 15.74 -18.85
CA CYS A 78 -6.26 15.85 -19.00
C CYS A 78 -6.96 16.39 -17.73
N VAL A 79 -8.25 16.71 -17.81
CA VAL A 79 -8.97 17.38 -16.72
C VAL A 79 -9.26 16.48 -15.53
N GLU A 80 -9.43 15.18 -15.76
CA GLU A 80 -9.99 14.23 -14.79
C GLU A 80 -9.25 14.16 -13.43
N PRO A 81 -7.91 14.13 -13.37
CA PRO A 81 -7.20 14.09 -12.09
C PRO A 81 -7.41 15.34 -11.25
N TYR A 82 -7.49 16.51 -11.90
CA TYR A 82 -7.75 17.79 -11.24
C TYR A 82 -9.21 17.91 -10.81
N LEU A 83 -10.14 17.48 -11.67
CA LEU A 83 -11.57 17.46 -11.40
C LEU A 83 -11.90 16.62 -10.18
N ASN A 84 -11.32 15.41 -10.07
CA ASN A 84 -11.51 14.51 -8.94
C ASN A 84 -10.95 15.09 -7.63
N ASP A 85 -9.72 15.64 -7.67
CA ASP A 85 -9.13 16.31 -6.52
C ASP A 85 -9.98 17.50 -6.05
N PHE A 86 -10.41 18.34 -7.00
CA PHE A 86 -11.18 19.53 -6.71
C PHE A 86 -12.56 19.20 -6.15
N ALA A 87 -13.25 18.21 -6.72
CA ALA A 87 -14.56 17.75 -6.26
C ALA A 87 -14.54 17.35 -4.78
N VAL A 88 -13.50 16.61 -4.38
CA VAL A 88 -13.30 16.17 -2.99
C VAL A 88 -13.04 17.36 -2.07
N VAL A 89 -12.18 18.30 -2.47
CA VAL A 89 -11.87 19.50 -1.68
C VAL A 89 -13.09 20.41 -1.55
N ALA A 90 -13.82 20.63 -2.64
CA ALA A 90 -15.04 21.45 -2.64
C ALA A 90 -16.14 20.83 -1.76
N SER A 91 -16.38 19.51 -1.88
CA SER A 91 -17.31 18.78 -1.02
C SER A 91 -16.97 18.95 0.45
N PHE A 92 -15.69 18.83 0.78
CA PHE A 92 -15.18 18.95 2.14
C PHE A 92 -15.33 20.37 2.67
N ALA A 93 -14.84 21.37 1.94
CA ALA A 93 -14.80 22.76 2.37
C ALA A 93 -16.20 23.40 2.46
N LEU A 94 -17.14 23.05 1.57
CA LEU A 94 -18.52 23.57 1.62
C LEU A 94 -19.48 22.71 2.46
N ASN A 95 -19.03 21.52 2.87
CA ASN A 95 -19.86 20.50 3.53
C ASN A 95 -21.10 20.18 2.68
N CYS A 96 -20.87 19.79 1.44
CA CYS A 96 -21.89 19.47 0.44
C CYS A 96 -21.47 18.27 -0.41
N VAL A 97 -22.40 17.72 -1.19
CA VAL A 97 -22.08 16.73 -2.23
C VAL A 97 -21.55 17.49 -3.45
N CYS A 98 -20.33 17.21 -3.90
CA CYS A 98 -19.77 17.72 -5.16
C CYS A 98 -18.93 16.61 -5.81
N THR A 99 -19.34 16.13 -6.98
CA THR A 99 -18.72 14.97 -7.63
C THR A 99 -18.81 15.08 -9.16
N PRO A 100 -17.85 14.54 -9.93
CA PRO A 100 -17.99 14.42 -11.37
C PRO A 100 -19.03 13.36 -11.80
N ASP A 101 -19.47 12.49 -10.88
CA ASP A 101 -20.46 11.44 -11.14
C ASP A 101 -21.89 11.89 -10.78
N ILE A 102 -22.73 12.04 -11.81
CA ILE A 102 -24.13 12.46 -11.67
C ILE A 102 -24.97 11.47 -10.88
N ASP A 103 -24.73 10.17 -11.01
CA ASP A 103 -25.53 9.14 -10.36
C ASP A 103 -25.18 9.05 -8.89
N LEU A 104 -23.90 9.23 -8.54
CA LEU A 104 -23.49 9.41 -7.15
C LEU A 104 -24.16 10.64 -6.52
N ALA A 105 -24.13 11.79 -7.20
CA ALA A 105 -24.76 13.01 -6.69
C ALA A 105 -26.25 12.82 -6.43
N ARG A 106 -27.00 12.23 -7.38
CA ARG A 106 -28.42 11.90 -7.22
C ARG A 106 -28.66 10.95 -6.06
N ARG A 107 -27.90 9.86 -5.99
CA ARG A 107 -28.07 8.85 -4.96
C ARG A 107 -27.93 9.43 -3.56
N LEU A 108 -26.99 10.36 -3.37
CA LEU A 108 -26.73 10.98 -2.07
C LEU A 108 -27.72 12.09 -1.69
N THR A 109 -28.44 12.69 -2.65
CA THR A 109 -29.24 13.92 -2.42
C THR A 109 -30.73 13.75 -2.69
N THR A 110 -31.18 12.58 -3.17
CA THR A 110 -32.59 12.31 -3.49
C THR A 110 -33.48 12.03 -2.28
N GLY A 111 -32.92 11.98 -1.07
CA GLY A 111 -33.66 11.65 0.16
C GLY A 111 -34.14 10.20 0.23
N LYS A 112 -33.63 9.31 -0.63
CA LYS A 112 -33.93 7.88 -0.62
C LYS A 112 -32.96 7.14 0.30
N LYS A 113 -33.45 6.12 1.01
CA LYS A 113 -32.60 5.18 1.74
C LYS A 113 -31.87 4.23 0.79
N GLY A 114 -30.68 3.80 1.19
CA GLY A 114 -29.95 2.75 0.49
C GLY A 114 -30.54 1.36 0.77
N LEU A 115 -29.97 0.35 0.11
CA LEU A 115 -30.44 -1.05 0.24
C LEU A 115 -30.16 -1.63 1.64
N ALA A 116 -29.03 -1.26 2.25
CA ALA A 116 -28.58 -1.79 3.53
C ALA A 116 -28.80 -0.81 4.70
N THR A 117 -29.28 0.42 4.43
CA THR A 117 -29.46 1.46 5.45
C THR A 117 -30.93 1.60 5.85
N ARG A 118 -31.16 1.95 7.13
CA ARG A 118 -32.51 2.06 7.70
C ARG A 118 -33.22 3.37 7.34
N ALA A 119 -32.45 4.40 7.01
CA ALA A 119 -32.92 5.77 6.76
C ALA A 119 -32.14 6.42 5.61
N ALA A 120 -32.62 7.57 5.12
CA ALA A 120 -31.92 8.33 4.10
C ALA A 120 -30.64 9.00 4.66
N PRO A 121 -29.59 9.24 3.85
CA PRO A 121 -28.36 9.89 4.30
C PRO A 121 -28.57 11.21 5.05
N GLN A 122 -29.53 12.01 4.59
CA GLN A 122 -29.92 13.30 5.18
C GLN A 122 -30.51 13.19 6.60
N GLU A 123 -30.92 12.00 7.05
CA GLU A 123 -31.39 11.77 8.42
C GLU A 123 -30.23 11.50 9.39
N PHE A 124 -29.06 11.10 8.88
CA PHE A 124 -27.87 10.84 9.68
C PHE A 124 -26.95 12.05 9.82
N VAL A 125 -26.77 12.80 8.73
CA VAL A 125 -25.93 14.00 8.71
C VAL A 125 -26.66 15.13 8.01
N ARG A 126 -26.85 16.22 8.75
CA ARG A 126 -27.46 17.45 8.25
C ARG A 126 -26.53 18.10 7.23
N ARG A 127 -27.12 18.86 6.30
CA ARG A 127 -26.42 19.80 5.41
C ARG A 127 -25.73 19.11 4.24
N PHE A 128 -24.87 18.13 4.50
CA PHE A 128 -24.08 17.49 3.43
C PHE A 128 -24.98 16.84 2.37
N PHE A 129 -26.03 16.14 2.80
CA PHE A 129 -26.96 15.39 1.95
C PHE A 129 -28.28 16.12 1.66
N ASP A 130 -28.44 17.38 2.10
CA ASP A 130 -29.67 18.14 1.89
C ASP A 130 -29.95 18.25 0.38
N ALA A 131 -31.22 18.19 -0.03
CA ALA A 131 -31.57 18.20 -1.45
C ALA A 131 -31.09 19.47 -2.18
N GLU A 132 -31.10 20.61 -1.49
CA GLU A 132 -30.57 21.89 -1.97
C GLU A 132 -29.91 22.65 -0.82
N LEU A 133 -28.71 23.17 -1.08
CA LEU A 133 -27.90 23.91 -0.12
C LEU A 133 -27.52 25.27 -0.70
N TRP A 134 -28.00 26.36 -0.10
CA TRP A 134 -27.62 27.71 -0.49
C TRP A 134 -26.32 28.13 0.19
N CYS A 135 -25.25 28.29 -0.60
CA CYS A 135 -23.95 28.75 -0.13
C CYS A 135 -24.00 30.24 0.20
N LYS A 136 -23.63 30.59 1.42
CA LYS A 136 -23.52 31.99 1.85
C LYS A 136 -22.20 32.61 1.35
N PRO A 137 -22.13 33.94 1.16
CA PRO A 137 -20.88 34.60 0.74
C PRO A 137 -19.67 34.25 1.61
N GLN A 138 -19.86 34.14 2.93
CA GLN A 138 -18.77 33.76 3.85
C GLN A 138 -18.25 32.34 3.62
N GLU A 139 -19.11 31.42 3.14
CA GLU A 139 -18.74 30.03 2.85
C GLU A 139 -17.96 29.94 1.54
N VAL A 140 -18.29 30.82 0.58
CA VAL A 140 -17.50 30.99 -0.65
C VAL A 140 -16.11 31.55 -0.30
N THR A 141 -16.03 32.58 0.56
CA THR A 141 -14.75 33.11 1.04
C THR A 141 -13.93 32.03 1.77
N PHE A 142 -14.56 31.25 2.64
CA PHE A 142 -13.90 30.13 3.32
C PHE A 142 -13.35 29.09 2.34
N LEU A 143 -14.10 28.73 1.28
CA LEU A 143 -13.62 27.83 0.24
C LEU A 143 -12.35 28.37 -0.44
N GLN A 144 -12.34 29.66 -0.77
CA GLN A 144 -11.19 30.32 -1.42
C GLN A 144 -9.95 30.30 -0.52
N GLU A 145 -10.12 30.66 0.75
CA GLU A 145 -9.06 30.66 1.76
C GLU A 145 -8.54 29.24 2.01
N PHE A 146 -9.43 28.27 2.19
CA PHE A 146 -9.06 26.88 2.45
C PHE A 146 -8.29 26.26 1.29
N ILE A 147 -8.73 26.46 0.04
CA ILE A 147 -8.01 25.95 -1.15
C ILE A 147 -6.64 26.62 -1.28
N THR A 148 -6.56 27.93 -1.01
CA THR A 148 -5.29 28.67 -1.05
C THR A 148 -4.30 28.11 -0.03
N GLN A 149 -4.76 27.92 1.21
CA GLN A 149 -3.97 27.32 2.29
C GLN A 149 -3.52 25.90 1.94
N LEU A 150 -4.45 25.07 1.44
CA LEU A 150 -4.21 23.68 1.04
C LEU A 150 -3.11 23.59 -0.03
N ILE A 151 -3.21 24.37 -1.12
CA ILE A 151 -2.18 24.43 -2.18
C ILE A 151 -0.85 24.95 -1.62
N GLY A 152 -0.91 25.86 -0.65
CA GLY A 152 0.22 26.42 0.08
C GLY A 152 1.01 25.44 0.94
N LEU A 153 0.46 24.28 1.33
CA LEU A 153 1.15 23.31 2.20
C LEU A 153 2.44 22.72 1.58
N PRO A 154 3.47 22.37 2.36
CA PRO A 154 4.58 21.54 1.87
C PRO A 154 4.08 20.24 1.21
N ARG A 155 4.80 19.68 0.24
CA ARG A 155 4.31 18.57 -0.59
C ARG A 155 3.91 17.35 0.24
N ASN A 156 4.77 16.95 1.17
CA ASN A 156 4.50 15.81 2.06
C ASN A 156 3.22 16.04 2.88
N THR A 157 3.04 17.24 3.43
CA THR A 157 1.83 17.61 4.18
C THR A 157 0.59 17.65 3.30
N PHE A 158 0.70 18.22 2.09
CA PHE A 158 -0.38 18.23 1.10
C PHE A 158 -0.88 16.82 0.77
N LEU A 159 0.04 15.87 0.52
CA LEU A 159 -0.31 14.49 0.19
C LEU A 159 -1.08 13.80 1.32
N CYS A 160 -0.65 13.99 2.56
CA CYS A 160 -1.29 13.40 3.73
C CYS A 160 -2.66 14.04 4.01
N VAL A 161 -2.78 15.37 3.89
CA VAL A 161 -4.04 16.09 4.01
C VAL A 161 -5.03 15.67 2.92
N MET A 162 -4.60 15.59 1.66
CA MET A 162 -5.47 15.12 0.57
C MET A 162 -5.95 13.69 0.81
N ARG A 163 -5.10 12.81 1.35
CA ARG A 163 -5.51 11.45 1.77
C ARG A 163 -6.57 11.50 2.86
N ALA A 164 -6.39 12.33 3.87
CA ALA A 164 -7.36 12.51 4.97
C ALA A 164 -8.71 13.03 4.45
N ILE A 165 -8.71 14.11 3.64
CA ILE A 165 -9.91 14.69 3.05
C ILE A 165 -10.64 13.66 2.16
N ARG A 166 -9.92 12.94 1.29
CA ARG A 166 -10.52 11.87 0.47
C ARG A 166 -11.13 10.78 1.34
N THR A 167 -10.45 10.37 2.41
CA THR A 167 -10.94 9.33 3.33
C THR A 167 -12.20 9.79 4.06
N TYR A 168 -12.24 11.05 4.51
CA TYR A 168 -13.43 11.66 5.10
C TYR A 168 -14.61 11.67 4.11
N ILE A 169 -14.39 12.15 2.88
CA ILE A 169 -15.45 12.23 1.85
C ILE A 169 -15.93 10.84 1.44
N ASN A 170 -15.03 9.86 1.31
CA ASN A 170 -15.43 8.47 1.08
C ASN A 170 -16.26 7.93 2.26
N GLY A 171 -15.90 8.25 3.50
CA GLY A 171 -16.69 7.96 4.69
C GLY A 171 -18.09 8.56 4.59
N MET A 172 -18.22 9.83 4.20
CA MET A 172 -19.51 10.48 3.95
C MET A 172 -20.30 9.75 2.86
N HIS A 173 -19.70 9.44 1.71
CA HIS A 173 -20.37 8.72 0.63
C HIS A 173 -20.87 7.32 1.04
N ARG A 174 -20.19 6.66 1.99
CA ARG A 174 -20.61 5.36 2.51
C ARG A 174 -21.82 5.42 3.43
N ILE A 175 -22.22 6.59 3.95
CA ILE A 175 -23.44 6.72 4.79
C ILE A 175 -24.68 6.20 4.05
N ALA A 176 -24.72 6.27 2.73
CA ALA A 176 -25.83 5.74 1.94
C ALA A 176 -25.92 4.20 1.95
N ASP A 177 -24.80 3.50 2.13
CA ASP A 177 -24.70 2.06 1.89
C ASP A 177 -24.25 1.25 3.11
N ASP A 178 -23.31 1.76 3.91
CA ASP A 178 -22.66 1.06 5.02
C ASP A 178 -22.26 2.06 6.12
N LEU A 179 -23.03 2.07 7.22
CA LEU A 179 -22.86 3.03 8.31
C LEU A 179 -21.62 2.72 9.15
N GLU A 180 -21.29 1.45 9.36
CA GLU A 180 -20.12 1.00 10.10
C GLU A 180 -18.81 1.32 9.37
N LEU A 181 -18.77 1.09 8.05
CA LEU A 181 -17.64 1.48 7.22
C LEU A 181 -17.52 3.00 7.15
N SER A 182 -18.64 3.72 7.01
CA SER A 182 -18.64 5.19 7.06
C SER A 182 -18.00 5.70 8.36
N TYR A 183 -18.45 5.21 9.50
CA TYR A 183 -17.91 5.55 10.81
C TYR A 183 -16.41 5.28 10.91
N THR A 184 -15.99 4.11 10.43
CA THR A 184 -14.59 3.69 10.39
C THR A 184 -13.72 4.62 9.55
N LEU A 185 -14.19 5.00 8.35
CA LEU A 185 -13.47 5.90 7.45
C LEU A 185 -13.38 7.32 8.01
N LEU A 186 -14.43 7.81 8.69
CA LEU A 186 -14.40 9.10 9.35
C LEU A 186 -13.33 9.14 10.46
N VAL A 187 -13.23 8.11 11.31
CA VAL A 187 -12.15 8.00 12.30
C VAL A 187 -10.78 7.88 11.62
N ALA A 188 -10.66 7.03 10.59
CA ALA A 188 -9.41 6.80 9.87
C ALA A 188 -8.86 8.07 9.19
N SER A 189 -9.74 8.98 8.77
CA SER A 189 -9.35 10.26 8.14
C SER A 189 -8.47 11.14 9.03
N VAL A 190 -8.73 11.15 10.34
CA VAL A 190 -7.92 11.88 11.34
C VAL A 190 -6.82 10.97 11.91
N GLU A 191 -7.06 9.67 12.05
CA GLU A 191 -6.03 8.71 12.48
C GLU A 191 -4.80 8.76 11.56
N SER A 192 -4.99 8.85 10.24
CA SER A 192 -3.86 8.97 9.31
C SER A 192 -3.04 10.24 9.51
N LEU A 193 -3.69 11.37 9.83
CA LEU A 193 -2.96 12.62 10.12
C LEU A 193 -2.21 12.54 11.45
N ALA A 194 -2.84 11.96 12.47
CA ALA A 194 -2.20 11.77 13.77
C ALA A 194 -0.95 10.88 13.66
N GLN A 195 -0.98 9.85 12.80
CA GLN A 195 0.18 8.98 12.58
C GLN A 195 1.36 9.71 11.93
N ASP A 196 1.08 10.67 11.04
CA ASP A 196 2.10 11.36 10.25
C ASP A 196 2.58 12.68 10.91
N PHE A 197 1.79 13.34 11.79
CA PHE A 197 2.03 14.72 12.24
C PHE A 197 1.84 15.00 13.74
N ASP A 198 1.62 14.01 14.60
CA ASP A 198 1.42 14.29 16.04
C ASP A 198 2.71 14.63 16.82
N GLY A 199 3.88 14.55 16.18
CA GLY A 199 5.17 14.91 16.78
C GLY A 199 5.52 14.12 18.04
N HIS A 200 4.85 12.99 18.29
CA HIS A 200 4.98 12.25 19.54
C HIS A 200 6.04 11.16 19.45
N GLU A 201 7.12 11.30 20.23
CA GLU A 201 8.02 10.21 20.56
C GLU A 201 7.38 9.36 21.67
N SER A 202 7.11 8.09 21.37
CA SER A 202 6.49 7.19 22.34
C SER A 202 7.47 6.89 23.47
N ASP A 203 7.11 7.19 24.72
CA ASP A 203 7.91 6.92 25.90
C ASP A 203 7.48 5.60 26.59
N TRP A 204 8.43 4.87 27.17
CA TRP A 204 8.18 3.54 27.75
C TRP A 204 7.18 3.57 28.92
N GLU A 205 7.10 4.67 29.65
CA GLU A 205 6.17 4.84 30.77
C GLU A 205 4.71 4.91 30.33
N SER A 206 4.43 5.24 29.06
CA SER A 206 3.08 5.28 28.51
C SER A 206 2.61 3.96 27.90
N TYR A 207 3.46 2.92 27.92
CA TYR A 207 3.12 1.56 27.49
C TYR A 207 2.12 0.92 28.46
N GLU A 208 1.26 0.01 27.97
CA GLU A 208 0.23 -0.64 28.80
C GLU A 208 0.89 -1.33 30.01
N GLU A 209 0.53 -0.90 31.22
CA GLU A 209 1.23 -1.25 32.46
C GLU A 209 1.45 -2.76 32.62
N ARG A 210 0.42 -3.56 32.29
CA ARG A 210 0.50 -5.03 32.36
C ARG A 210 1.56 -5.61 31.42
N LYS A 211 1.67 -5.07 30.20
CA LYS A 211 2.66 -5.52 29.22
C LYS A 211 4.04 -4.97 29.54
N ARG A 212 4.12 -3.72 29.99
CA ARG A 212 5.35 -3.07 30.45
C ARG A 212 6.03 -3.89 31.54
N LEU A 213 5.27 -4.26 32.57
CA LEU A 213 5.76 -5.08 33.68
C LEU A 213 6.24 -6.47 33.21
N ALA A 214 5.49 -7.14 32.32
CA ALA A 214 5.88 -8.45 31.79
C ALA A 214 7.16 -8.38 30.93
N VAL A 215 7.33 -7.30 30.16
CA VAL A 215 8.53 -7.09 29.32
C VAL A 215 9.72 -6.69 30.18
N ASP A 216 9.55 -5.78 31.15
CA ASP A 216 10.62 -5.37 32.05
C ASP A 216 11.10 -6.54 32.94
N GLU A 217 10.18 -7.43 33.35
CA GLU A 217 10.53 -8.68 34.04
C GLU A 217 11.37 -9.60 33.13
N ALA A 218 10.97 -9.78 31.87
CA ALA A 218 11.71 -10.58 30.89
C ALA A 218 13.09 -9.98 30.54
N LEU A 219 13.26 -8.67 30.69
CA LEU A 219 14.50 -7.93 30.45
C LEU A 219 15.38 -7.78 31.71
N SER A 220 14.96 -8.29 32.88
CA SER A 220 15.60 -8.05 34.19
C SER A 220 17.05 -8.56 34.37
N GLY A 221 17.66 -9.13 33.33
CA GLY A 221 19.09 -9.48 33.28
C GLY A 221 19.76 -9.16 31.94
N ALA A 222 19.10 -8.39 31.07
CA ALA A 222 19.66 -7.94 29.81
C ALA A 222 20.55 -6.71 30.02
N GLU A 223 21.52 -6.52 29.13
CA GLU A 223 22.29 -5.28 29.05
C GLU A 223 21.35 -4.09 28.76
N GLU A 224 21.55 -2.95 29.43
CA GLU A 224 20.62 -1.80 29.36
C GLU A 224 20.43 -1.29 27.91
N GLU A 225 21.48 -1.34 27.09
CA GLU A 225 21.42 -0.96 25.68
C GLU A 225 20.50 -1.91 24.87
N LEU A 226 20.53 -3.21 25.19
CA LEU A 226 19.63 -4.20 24.58
C LEU A 226 18.20 -4.04 25.08
N ALA A 227 18.02 -3.82 26.39
CA ALA A 227 16.71 -3.59 26.98
C ALA A 227 16.04 -2.36 26.38
N GLN A 228 16.78 -1.26 26.24
CA GLN A 228 16.30 -0.03 25.62
C GLN A 228 15.91 -0.24 24.15
N ARG A 229 16.73 -0.97 23.38
CA ARG A 229 16.39 -1.31 21.99
C ARG A 229 15.12 -2.15 21.86
N VAL A 230 14.87 -3.08 22.79
CA VAL A 230 13.65 -3.89 22.81
C VAL A 230 12.42 -3.03 23.17
N ARG A 231 12.56 -2.15 24.17
CA ARG A 231 11.50 -1.19 24.55
C ARG A 231 11.13 -0.29 23.37
N GLU A 232 12.13 0.30 22.70
CA GLU A 232 11.94 1.12 21.51
C GLU A 232 11.31 0.35 20.34
N ALA A 233 11.71 -0.92 20.13
CA ALA A 233 11.11 -1.77 19.09
C ALA A 233 9.64 -2.08 19.38
N LEU A 234 9.26 -2.32 20.64
CA LEU A 234 7.88 -2.60 21.03
C LEU A 234 6.99 -1.34 20.96
N LEU A 235 7.53 -0.19 21.35
CA LEU A 235 6.84 1.10 21.25
C LEU A 235 6.48 1.43 19.79
N ARG A 236 7.29 1.01 18.82
CA ARG A 236 7.02 1.18 17.38
C ARG A 236 5.87 0.34 16.84
N VAL A 237 5.43 -0.70 17.55
CA VAL A 237 4.51 -1.73 17.01
C VAL A 237 3.12 -1.69 17.66
N GLU A 238 2.90 -0.89 18.72
CA GLU A 238 1.69 -1.02 19.54
C GLU A 238 0.45 -0.20 19.08
N HIS A 239 -0.71 -0.87 18.98
CA HIS A 239 -2.01 -0.24 18.66
C HIS A 239 -2.53 0.73 19.74
N THR A 240 -2.12 0.57 21.00
CA THR A 240 -2.48 1.46 22.12
C THR A 240 -1.82 2.84 21.98
N ALA A 241 -0.63 2.91 21.40
CA ALA A 241 -0.02 4.16 21.00
C ALA A 241 -0.90 4.86 19.95
N LEU A 242 -1.34 4.15 18.90
CA LEU A 242 -2.19 4.73 17.84
C LEU A 242 -3.51 5.30 18.38
N ALA A 243 -4.18 4.59 19.29
CA ALA A 243 -5.41 5.08 19.91
C ALA A 243 -5.20 6.36 20.71
N ARG A 244 -4.08 6.48 21.44
CA ARG A 244 -3.72 7.69 22.20
C ARG A 244 -3.38 8.84 21.26
N ARG A 245 -2.49 8.60 20.28
CA ARG A 245 -2.05 9.56 19.26
C ARG A 245 -3.25 10.19 18.55
N PHE A 246 -4.20 9.36 18.10
CA PHE A 246 -5.47 9.84 17.53
C PHE A 246 -6.24 10.77 18.46
N ARG A 247 -6.43 10.40 19.74
CA ARG A 247 -7.18 11.23 20.70
C ARG A 247 -6.49 12.56 20.96
N GLU A 248 -5.20 12.53 21.23
CA GLU A 248 -4.41 13.73 21.55
C GLU A 248 -4.37 14.70 20.36
N PHE A 249 -4.15 14.16 19.16
CA PHE A 249 -4.20 14.94 17.93
C PHE A 249 -5.58 15.57 17.68
N ALA A 250 -6.66 14.81 17.86
CA ALA A 250 -8.01 15.34 17.70
C ALA A 250 -8.33 16.43 18.75
N ILE A 251 -7.89 16.24 20.00
CA ILE A 251 -8.09 17.22 21.08
C ILE A 251 -7.30 18.50 20.80
N SER A 252 -6.04 18.41 20.36
CA SER A 252 -5.19 19.58 20.10
C SER A 252 -5.72 20.44 18.95
N HIS A 253 -6.42 19.85 17.99
CA HIS A 253 -7.06 20.52 16.87
C HIS A 253 -8.58 20.75 17.06
N THR A 254 -9.07 20.67 18.30
CA THR A 254 -10.44 21.06 18.66
C THR A 254 -10.41 22.32 19.52
N SER A 255 -10.39 23.47 18.86
CA SER A 255 -10.29 24.77 19.52
C SER A 255 -11.59 25.16 20.25
N PRO A 256 -11.55 26.12 21.19
CA PRO A 256 -12.74 26.49 21.97
C PRO A 256 -13.90 27.04 21.13
N SER A 257 -13.66 27.54 19.91
CA SER A 257 -14.70 28.01 18.97
C SER A 257 -15.65 26.88 18.53
N TYR A 258 -15.15 25.64 18.42
CA TYR A 258 -15.94 24.45 18.05
C TYR A 258 -17.20 24.25 18.93
N PHE A 259 -17.08 24.57 20.23
CA PHE A 259 -18.15 24.43 21.21
C PHE A 259 -19.05 25.68 21.32
N ARG A 260 -18.79 26.72 20.53
CA ARG A 260 -19.47 28.02 20.58
C ARG A 260 -20.12 28.42 19.27
N GLU A 261 -20.19 27.50 18.31
CA GLU A 261 -20.84 27.76 17.02
C GLU A 261 -22.32 28.13 17.23
N PRO A 262 -22.83 29.20 16.59
CA PRO A 262 -24.23 29.61 16.74
C PRO A 262 -25.25 28.58 16.28
N ALA A 263 -24.84 27.60 15.46
CA ALA A 263 -25.69 26.57 14.87
C ALA A 263 -25.85 25.31 15.75
N LEU A 264 -25.26 25.29 16.95
CA LEU A 264 -25.33 24.14 17.86
C LEU A 264 -26.75 23.94 18.40
N VAL A 265 -27.16 22.67 18.50
CA VAL A 265 -28.47 22.30 19.02
C VAL A 265 -28.37 22.04 20.51
N THR A 266 -29.18 22.75 21.30
CA THR A 266 -29.21 22.64 22.76
C THR A 266 -29.46 21.19 23.19
N ASN A 267 -28.64 20.68 24.14
CA ASN A 267 -28.69 19.32 24.69
C ASN A 267 -28.44 18.17 23.70
N GLN A 268 -27.97 18.47 22.48
CA GLN A 268 -27.69 17.47 21.45
C GLN A 268 -26.27 17.56 20.90
N SER A 269 -25.56 18.68 21.13
CA SER A 269 -24.17 18.87 20.71
C SER A 269 -23.16 18.25 21.69
N LEU A 270 -22.00 17.86 21.16
CA LEU A 270 -20.89 17.30 21.94
C LEU A 270 -20.39 18.28 23.00
N ALA A 271 -20.37 17.83 24.26
CA ALA A 271 -19.78 18.57 25.37
C ALA A 271 -18.25 18.40 25.40
N ARG A 272 -17.55 19.46 25.85
CA ARG A 272 -16.09 19.42 26.01
C ARG A 272 -15.63 18.39 27.06
N SER A 273 -16.43 18.17 28.11
CA SER A 273 -16.15 17.18 29.16
C SER A 273 -16.04 15.77 28.60
N ASP A 274 -16.86 15.46 27.59
CA ASP A 274 -17.03 14.09 27.10
C ASP A 274 -16.05 13.78 25.95
N LEU A 275 -15.36 14.80 25.43
CA LEU A 275 -14.51 14.71 24.23
C LEU A 275 -13.50 13.54 24.32
N LYS A 276 -12.83 13.39 25.46
CA LYS A 276 -11.83 12.33 25.67
C LYS A 276 -12.45 10.93 25.61
N GLU A 277 -13.62 10.76 26.23
CA GLU A 277 -14.32 9.48 26.30
C GLU A 277 -14.90 9.10 24.94
N VAL A 278 -15.58 10.03 24.27
CA VAL A 278 -16.20 9.74 22.97
C VAL A 278 -15.17 9.44 21.88
N LEU A 279 -14.00 10.08 21.91
CA LEU A 279 -12.90 9.76 20.98
C LEU A 279 -12.31 8.37 21.27
N ALA A 280 -12.22 7.97 22.54
CA ALA A 280 -11.82 6.61 22.90
C ALA A 280 -12.82 5.58 22.37
N MET A 281 -14.12 5.84 22.51
CA MET A 281 -15.18 4.97 21.99
C MET A 281 -15.22 4.93 20.47
N ALA A 282 -14.96 6.06 19.80
CA ALA A 282 -14.89 6.13 18.34
C ALA A 282 -13.74 5.25 17.79
N TYR A 283 -12.54 5.38 18.38
CA TYR A 283 -11.40 4.53 18.00
C TYR A 283 -11.66 3.05 18.28
N GLN A 284 -12.21 2.74 19.45
CA GLN A 284 -12.52 1.36 19.82
C GLN A 284 -13.55 0.72 18.87
N SER A 285 -14.57 1.49 18.48
CA SER A 285 -15.60 1.04 17.54
C SER A 285 -15.01 0.76 16.16
N ARG A 286 -14.15 1.66 15.66
CA ARG A 286 -13.39 1.45 14.43
C ARG A 286 -12.51 0.20 14.50
N SER A 287 -11.74 0.04 15.57
CA SER A 287 -10.84 -1.12 15.76
C SER A 287 -11.62 -2.44 15.80
N LYS A 288 -12.74 -2.49 16.54
CA LYS A 288 -13.63 -3.67 16.59
C LYS A 288 -14.25 -3.99 15.23
N TYR A 289 -14.62 -2.99 14.44
CA TYR A 289 -15.12 -3.23 13.08
C TYR A 289 -14.03 -3.81 12.18
N VAL A 290 -12.84 -3.19 12.14
CA VAL A 290 -11.73 -3.64 11.27
C VAL A 290 -11.24 -5.04 11.62
N HIS A 291 -11.11 -5.38 12.90
CA HIS A 291 -10.52 -6.66 13.32
C HIS A 291 -11.53 -7.78 13.61
N GLN A 292 -12.80 -7.43 13.85
CA GLN A 292 -13.82 -8.41 14.28
C GLN A 292 -15.14 -8.26 13.52
N LEU A 293 -15.28 -7.30 12.59
CA LEU A 293 -16.52 -6.97 11.88
C LEU A 293 -17.70 -6.74 12.83
N LYS A 294 -17.42 -6.27 14.05
CA LYS A 294 -18.45 -6.02 15.06
C LYS A 294 -19.24 -4.76 14.68
N ARG A 295 -20.56 -4.89 14.64
CA ARG A 295 -21.47 -3.79 14.34
C ARG A 295 -21.47 -2.72 15.43
N LEU A 296 -21.79 -1.49 15.03
CA LEU A 296 -22.03 -0.39 15.95
C LEU A 296 -23.31 -0.66 16.77
N PRO A 297 -23.41 -0.11 17.99
CA PRO A 297 -24.67 -0.13 18.72
C PRO A 297 -25.79 0.55 17.93
N ASP A 298 -26.99 -0.02 17.93
CA ASP A 298 -28.13 0.51 17.16
C ASP A 298 -28.37 2.01 17.44
N VAL A 299 -28.25 2.45 18.69
CA VAL A 299 -28.44 3.86 19.10
C VAL A 299 -27.49 4.85 18.42
N VAL A 300 -26.34 4.40 17.92
CA VAL A 300 -25.39 5.24 17.17
C VAL A 300 -25.82 5.40 15.71
N VAL A 301 -26.60 4.45 15.18
CA VAL A 301 -26.97 4.31 13.76
C VAL A 301 -28.48 4.44 13.50
N LEU A 302 -29.26 4.91 14.48
CA LEU A 302 -30.72 5.03 14.37
C LEU A 302 -31.22 6.34 13.73
N GLY A 303 -30.34 7.30 13.39
CA GLY A 303 -30.73 8.54 12.70
C GLY A 303 -31.55 9.51 13.55
N HIS A 304 -31.14 9.73 14.80
CA HIS A 304 -31.90 10.53 15.77
C HIS A 304 -31.62 12.04 15.67
N GLY A 305 -32.35 12.74 14.80
CA GLY A 305 -32.57 14.19 14.91
C GLY A 305 -31.32 15.06 14.97
N PHE A 306 -30.20 14.60 14.38
CA PHE A 306 -28.91 15.29 14.37
C PHE A 306 -28.22 15.46 15.73
N GLY A 307 -28.55 14.62 16.72
CA GLY A 307 -27.75 14.54 17.95
C GLY A 307 -26.31 14.11 17.65
N GLU A 308 -25.32 14.78 18.25
CA GLU A 308 -23.90 14.50 18.06
C GLU A 308 -23.39 13.34 18.91
N THR A 309 -24.08 13.06 20.03
CA THR A 309 -23.74 11.97 20.95
C THR A 309 -24.94 11.06 21.21
N ALA A 310 -24.66 9.79 21.50
CA ALA A 310 -25.64 8.79 21.91
C ALA A 310 -25.09 8.00 23.10
N LEU A 311 -25.94 7.69 24.08
CA LEU A 311 -25.55 6.90 25.25
C LEU A 311 -25.90 5.43 25.02
N HIS A 312 -24.93 4.54 25.13
CA HIS A 312 -25.13 3.10 25.10
C HIS A 312 -24.40 2.46 26.28
N GLU A 313 -25.14 1.73 27.13
CA GLU A 313 -24.58 1.07 28.33
C GLU A 313 -23.79 2.04 29.23
N ARG A 314 -24.29 3.27 29.40
CA ARG A 314 -23.65 4.39 30.14
C ARG A 314 -22.37 4.95 29.52
N MET A 315 -21.97 4.49 28.34
CA MET A 315 -20.82 5.04 27.61
C MET A 315 -21.32 5.99 26.52
N PRO A 316 -20.71 7.20 26.38
CA PRO A 316 -21.07 8.12 25.33
C PRO A 316 -20.35 7.75 24.02
N TYR A 317 -21.10 7.70 22.93
CA TYR A 317 -20.61 7.48 21.58
C TYR A 317 -20.87 8.71 20.72
N LEU A 318 -19.98 9.01 19.77
CA LEU A 318 -20.31 9.92 18.68
C LEU A 318 -21.30 9.25 17.73
N THR A 319 -22.32 9.98 17.30
CA THR A 319 -23.15 9.61 16.14
C THR A 319 -22.43 9.96 14.84
N LEU A 320 -22.98 9.61 13.68
CA LEU A 320 -22.44 10.05 12.38
C LEU A 320 -22.45 11.58 12.23
N GLN A 321 -23.45 12.28 12.77
CA GLN A 321 -23.49 13.74 12.80
C GLN A 321 -22.34 14.31 13.64
N GLY A 322 -22.17 13.81 14.87
CA GLY A 322 -21.11 14.30 15.77
C GLY A 322 -19.72 13.97 15.25
N LEU A 323 -19.54 12.76 14.74
CA LEU A 323 -18.27 12.30 14.18
C LEU A 323 -17.89 13.09 12.92
N SER A 324 -18.82 13.28 11.98
CA SER A 324 -18.53 14.05 10.76
C SER A 324 -18.16 15.50 11.09
N ARG A 325 -18.92 16.19 11.97
CA ARG A 325 -18.59 17.55 12.38
C ARG A 325 -17.23 17.64 13.07
N LEU A 326 -16.94 16.75 14.02
CA LEU A 326 -15.68 16.76 14.78
C LEU A 326 -14.47 16.45 13.89
N MET A 327 -14.52 15.37 13.09
CA MET A 327 -13.40 14.98 12.24
C MET A 327 -13.12 16.06 11.18
N ARG A 328 -14.17 16.64 10.59
CA ARG A 328 -14.04 17.76 9.66
C ARG A 328 -13.39 18.97 10.30
N ASN A 329 -13.80 19.34 11.51
CA ASN A 329 -13.20 20.45 12.26
C ASN A 329 -11.71 20.22 12.50
N VAL A 330 -11.33 19.03 12.98
CA VAL A 330 -9.94 18.67 13.25
C VAL A 330 -9.07 18.82 11.99
N ILE A 331 -9.54 18.32 10.85
CA ILE A 331 -8.80 18.44 9.58
C ILE A 331 -8.70 19.92 9.16
N ILE A 332 -9.76 20.71 9.30
CA ILE A 332 -9.74 22.15 8.98
C ILE A 332 -8.72 22.89 9.85
N GLU A 333 -8.80 22.75 11.17
CA GLU A 333 -7.90 23.42 12.10
C GLU A 333 -6.44 22.99 11.87
N PHE A 334 -6.20 21.71 11.58
CA PHE A 334 -4.87 21.23 11.19
C PHE A 334 -4.35 21.96 9.95
N VAL A 335 -5.11 21.98 8.85
CA VAL A 335 -4.71 22.62 7.59
C VAL A 335 -4.48 24.12 7.76
N MET A 336 -5.38 24.81 8.45
CA MET A 336 -5.30 26.25 8.69
C MET A 336 -4.15 26.63 9.64
N GLY A 337 -3.70 25.71 10.49
CA GLY A 337 -2.56 25.90 11.39
C GLY A 337 -1.18 25.60 10.77
N GLN A 338 -1.11 25.01 9.57
CA GLN A 338 0.15 24.65 8.93
C GLN A 338 0.86 25.86 8.29
N PRO A 339 2.20 25.85 8.18
CA PRO A 339 2.92 26.83 7.40
C PRO A 339 2.65 26.67 5.89
N SER A 340 2.67 27.78 5.17
CA SER A 340 2.53 27.78 3.70
C SER A 340 3.83 28.18 3.00
N LEU A 341 4.15 27.48 1.92
CA LEU A 341 5.24 27.74 1.01
C LEU A 341 4.69 28.17 -0.35
N LYS A 342 5.26 29.25 -0.91
CA LYS A 342 4.95 29.71 -2.27
C LYS A 342 5.57 28.81 -3.33
N HIS A 343 6.74 28.24 -3.04
CA HIS A 343 7.53 27.42 -3.95
C HIS A 343 8.29 26.36 -3.16
N GLU A 344 8.42 25.17 -3.74
CA GLU A 344 9.11 24.02 -3.16
C GLU A 344 9.59 23.11 -4.29
N GLU A 345 10.89 22.98 -4.50
CA GLU A 345 11.42 22.06 -5.49
C GLU A 345 11.25 20.61 -5.00
N TYR A 346 10.55 19.78 -5.77
CA TYR A 346 10.23 18.40 -5.39
C TYR A 346 10.11 17.51 -6.63
N ASP A 347 10.70 16.30 -6.61
CA ASP A 347 10.54 15.34 -7.71
C ASP A 347 9.17 14.65 -7.66
N TYR A 348 8.23 15.16 -8.46
CA TYR A 348 6.88 14.63 -8.57
C TYR A 348 6.67 13.73 -9.80
N VAL A 349 7.73 13.27 -10.49
CA VAL A 349 7.61 12.50 -11.75
C VAL A 349 6.75 11.25 -11.58
N LEU A 350 6.96 10.49 -10.51
CA LEU A 350 6.21 9.27 -10.20
C LEU A 350 4.79 9.54 -9.69
N GLU A 351 4.47 10.79 -9.32
CA GLU A 351 3.17 11.19 -8.79
C GLU A 351 2.22 11.74 -9.88
N ARG A 352 2.71 11.83 -11.13
CA ARG A 352 1.91 12.27 -12.27
C ARG A 352 0.79 11.26 -12.56
N SER A 353 -0.35 11.79 -13.03
CA SER A 353 -1.46 10.93 -13.42
C SER A 353 -1.07 9.97 -14.52
N GLY A 354 -1.47 8.71 -14.41
CA GLY A 354 -1.22 7.67 -15.41
C GLY A 354 0.19 7.07 -15.39
N VAL A 355 1.09 7.53 -14.51
CA VAL A 355 2.41 6.90 -14.34
C VAL A 355 2.27 5.64 -13.48
N ILE A 356 2.72 4.52 -14.02
CA ILE A 356 2.80 3.23 -13.32
C ILE A 356 4.25 2.77 -13.27
N GLN A 357 4.70 2.34 -12.09
CA GLN A 357 6.02 1.72 -11.94
C GLN A 357 5.89 0.23 -12.18
N MET A 358 6.64 -0.27 -13.17
CA MET A 358 6.70 -1.70 -13.49
C MET A 358 8.14 -2.19 -13.38
N GLN A 359 8.30 -3.44 -12.96
CA GLN A 359 9.60 -4.10 -13.00
C GLN A 359 9.90 -4.51 -14.45
N MET A 360 11.04 -4.08 -14.97
CA MET A 360 11.53 -4.52 -16.28
C MET A 360 11.85 -6.02 -16.26
N ALA A 361 11.60 -6.70 -17.38
CA ALA A 361 11.98 -8.10 -17.54
C ALA A 361 13.50 -8.29 -17.34
N PRO A 362 13.96 -9.41 -16.76
CA PRO A 362 15.37 -9.67 -16.47
C PRO A 362 16.33 -9.41 -17.62
N GLN A 363 15.93 -9.67 -18.86
CA GLN A 363 16.74 -9.47 -20.07
C GLN A 363 17.30 -8.04 -20.24
N TYR A 364 16.66 -7.04 -19.62
CA TYR A 364 17.08 -5.64 -19.73
C TYR A 364 18.08 -5.21 -18.65
N TRP A 365 18.28 -5.99 -17.59
CA TRP A 365 19.08 -5.55 -16.44
C TRP A 365 19.97 -6.64 -15.82
N VAL A 366 19.71 -7.93 -16.04
CA VAL A 366 20.47 -9.02 -15.44
C VAL A 366 21.93 -9.03 -15.95
N GLY A 367 22.15 -8.67 -17.22
CA GLY A 367 23.49 -8.52 -17.81
C GLY A 367 24.21 -7.20 -17.50
N ASN A 368 23.56 -6.24 -16.81
CA ASN A 368 24.20 -4.95 -16.52
C ASN A 368 25.36 -5.11 -15.52
N ALA A 369 26.57 -4.75 -15.93
CA ALA A 369 27.79 -4.84 -15.12
C ALA A 369 28.16 -3.51 -14.40
N GLU A 370 27.27 -2.52 -14.38
CA GLU A 370 27.48 -1.22 -13.75
C GLU A 370 26.76 -1.10 -12.38
N GLY A 371 27.22 -0.16 -11.54
CA GLY A 371 26.61 0.17 -10.25
C GLY A 371 27.10 -0.69 -9.08
N ASP A 372 26.26 -0.82 -8.04
CA ASP A 372 26.56 -1.67 -6.87
C ASP A 372 26.37 -3.15 -7.21
N LEU A 373 27.42 -3.76 -7.77
CA LEU A 373 27.43 -5.19 -8.12
C LEU A 373 27.37 -6.09 -6.88
N ILE A 374 28.11 -5.78 -5.82
CA ILE A 374 28.18 -6.64 -4.64
C ILE A 374 26.82 -6.74 -3.94
N GLY A 375 26.09 -5.62 -3.83
CA GLY A 375 24.72 -5.63 -3.31
C GLY A 375 23.70 -6.30 -4.23
N ALA A 376 23.97 -6.38 -5.53
CA ALA A 376 23.02 -6.87 -6.54
C ALA A 376 22.98 -8.40 -6.69
N GLY A 377 23.89 -9.17 -6.05
CA GLY A 377 24.06 -10.60 -6.30
C GLY A 377 22.78 -11.44 -6.20
N ARG A 378 21.94 -11.17 -5.20
CA ARG A 378 20.62 -11.84 -5.06
C ARG A 378 19.72 -11.58 -6.25
N ARG A 379 19.56 -10.30 -6.59
CA ARG A 379 18.73 -9.87 -7.72
C ARG A 379 19.25 -10.46 -9.03
N LYS A 380 20.57 -10.56 -9.21
CA LYS A 380 21.18 -11.20 -10.39
C LYS A 380 20.88 -12.69 -10.48
N LEU A 381 20.98 -13.42 -9.36
CA LEU A 381 20.62 -14.83 -9.30
C LEU A 381 19.14 -15.05 -9.60
N GLU A 382 18.25 -14.26 -8.99
CA GLU A 382 16.80 -14.32 -9.25
C GLU A 382 16.47 -14.04 -10.72
N GLY A 383 17.02 -12.96 -11.28
CA GLY A 383 16.81 -12.61 -12.69
C GLY A 383 17.30 -13.68 -13.65
N PHE A 384 18.44 -14.32 -13.37
CA PHE A 384 18.92 -15.44 -14.16
C PHE A 384 17.96 -16.64 -14.10
N LEU A 385 17.50 -17.01 -12.89
CA LEU A 385 16.55 -18.12 -12.72
C LEU A 385 15.23 -17.82 -13.42
N GLU A 386 14.75 -16.58 -13.37
CA GLU A 386 13.55 -16.13 -14.09
C GLU A 386 13.68 -16.29 -15.62
N GLN A 387 14.88 -16.11 -16.19
CA GLN A 387 15.11 -16.40 -17.62
C GLN A 387 15.26 -17.90 -17.89
N TYR A 388 15.90 -18.62 -16.96
CA TYR A 388 16.21 -20.03 -17.16
C TYR A 388 14.97 -20.93 -17.13
N GLY A 389 13.98 -20.64 -16.28
CA GLY A 389 12.74 -21.40 -16.21
C GLY A 389 12.06 -21.59 -17.59
N PRO A 390 11.70 -20.50 -18.28
CA PRO A 390 11.17 -20.53 -19.65
C PRO A 390 12.05 -21.29 -20.65
N CYS A 391 13.39 -21.15 -20.55
CA CYS A 391 14.31 -21.85 -21.43
C CYS A 391 14.23 -23.38 -21.26
N ILE A 392 14.13 -23.89 -20.03
CA ILE A 392 13.99 -25.34 -19.80
C ILE A 392 12.61 -25.83 -20.24
N LEU A 393 11.57 -25.01 -20.08
CA LEU A 393 10.21 -25.29 -20.55
C LEU A 393 10.08 -25.21 -22.09
N LYS A 394 11.13 -24.78 -22.79
CA LYS A 394 11.17 -24.58 -24.25
C LYS A 394 10.08 -23.62 -24.73
N GLU A 395 9.82 -22.58 -23.97
CA GLU A 395 8.89 -21.52 -24.36
C GLU A 395 9.43 -20.76 -25.57
N GLU A 396 8.53 -20.33 -26.45
CA GLU A 396 8.89 -19.60 -27.66
C GLU A 396 9.54 -18.25 -27.31
N GLY A 397 10.71 -17.96 -27.88
CA GLY A 397 11.44 -16.72 -27.63
C GLY A 397 12.21 -16.67 -26.30
N ALA A 398 12.21 -17.74 -25.50
CA ALA A 398 13.00 -17.80 -24.27
C ALA A 398 14.50 -17.81 -24.57
N ALA A 399 15.25 -16.88 -23.96
CA ALA A 399 16.69 -16.76 -24.12
C ALA A 399 17.37 -16.36 -22.81
N LEU A 400 18.58 -16.86 -22.60
CA LEU A 400 19.46 -16.46 -21.50
C LEU A 400 20.29 -15.25 -21.91
N THR A 401 20.37 -14.24 -21.06
CA THR A 401 21.30 -13.13 -21.23
C THR A 401 22.73 -13.59 -20.94
N ASP A 402 23.71 -13.08 -21.70
CA ASP A 402 25.13 -13.32 -21.42
C ASP A 402 25.54 -12.64 -20.11
N LEU A 403 25.93 -13.44 -19.13
CA LEU A 403 26.34 -12.97 -17.81
C LEU A 403 27.86 -12.90 -17.63
N ARG A 404 28.66 -13.29 -18.63
CA ARG A 404 30.13 -13.21 -18.56
C ARG A 404 30.61 -11.82 -18.11
N PRO A 405 30.13 -10.68 -18.68
CA PRO A 405 30.57 -9.36 -18.24
C PRO A 405 30.32 -9.08 -16.75
N VAL A 406 29.18 -9.55 -16.22
CA VAL A 406 28.84 -9.40 -14.81
C VAL A 406 29.73 -10.29 -13.95
N LEU A 407 29.89 -11.56 -14.33
CA LEU A 407 30.69 -12.52 -13.58
C LEU A 407 32.16 -12.09 -13.54
N SER A 408 32.75 -11.68 -14.67
CA SER A 408 34.12 -11.15 -14.73
C SER A 408 34.27 -9.92 -13.84
N ALA A 409 33.32 -8.98 -13.86
CA ALA A 409 33.39 -7.75 -13.06
C ALA A 409 33.35 -8.01 -11.55
N VAL A 410 32.61 -9.04 -11.09
CA VAL A 410 32.57 -9.37 -9.65
C VAL A 410 33.75 -10.23 -9.18
N ALA A 411 34.48 -10.86 -10.10
CA ALA A 411 35.43 -11.93 -9.80
C ALA A 411 36.49 -11.51 -8.76
N GLU A 412 36.99 -10.28 -8.86
CA GLU A 412 38.00 -9.73 -7.96
C GLU A 412 37.41 -9.24 -6.62
N LEU A 413 36.12 -8.87 -6.61
CA LEU A 413 35.45 -8.28 -5.45
C LEU A 413 34.86 -9.32 -4.49
N LEU A 414 34.51 -10.51 -5.00
CA LEU A 414 33.84 -11.56 -4.23
C LEU A 414 34.65 -12.07 -3.02
N PRO A 415 35.97 -12.34 -3.12
CA PRO A 415 36.73 -12.94 -2.02
C PRO A 415 36.69 -12.13 -0.72
N ASP A 416 36.69 -10.80 -0.83
CA ASP A 416 36.73 -9.87 0.30
C ASP A 416 35.34 -9.43 0.79
N SER A 417 34.28 -9.75 0.03
CA SER A 417 32.90 -9.37 0.37
C SER A 417 32.31 -10.23 1.50
N LYS A 418 31.24 -9.78 2.17
CA LYS A 418 30.58 -10.60 3.21
C LYS A 418 29.99 -11.88 2.61
N LYS A 419 30.05 -13.02 3.33
CA LYS A 419 29.50 -14.32 2.89
C LYS A 419 28.08 -14.21 2.31
N ALA A 420 27.19 -13.49 3.00
CA ALA A 420 25.80 -13.30 2.59
C ALA A 420 25.60 -12.56 1.25
N LEU A 421 26.62 -11.83 0.78
CA LEU A 421 26.60 -11.08 -0.49
C LEU A 421 27.28 -11.88 -1.62
N ARG A 422 28.33 -12.67 -1.32
CA ARG A 422 28.98 -13.53 -2.31
C ARG A 422 28.23 -14.81 -2.63
N LEU A 423 27.52 -15.41 -1.67
CA LEU A 423 26.90 -16.73 -1.87
C LEU A 423 25.95 -16.79 -3.09
N PRO A 424 25.09 -15.79 -3.36
CA PRO A 424 24.28 -15.76 -4.57
C PRO A 424 25.10 -15.74 -5.86
N TYR A 425 26.24 -15.05 -5.87
CA TYR A 425 27.14 -15.03 -7.03
C TYR A 425 27.85 -16.37 -7.22
N LEU A 426 28.25 -17.05 -6.14
CA LEU A 426 28.83 -18.39 -6.25
C LEU A 426 27.83 -19.37 -6.87
N ALA A 427 26.54 -19.30 -6.45
CA ALA A 427 25.48 -20.07 -7.08
C ALA A 427 25.29 -19.69 -8.55
N LEU A 428 25.30 -18.39 -8.87
CA LEU A 428 25.18 -17.90 -10.24
C LEU A 428 26.32 -18.39 -11.15
N TYR A 429 27.57 -18.37 -10.67
CA TYR A 429 28.73 -18.92 -11.37
C TYR A 429 28.52 -20.40 -11.74
N VAL A 430 28.09 -21.20 -10.76
CA VAL A 430 27.90 -22.64 -10.94
C VAL A 430 26.73 -22.94 -11.86
N LEU A 431 25.61 -22.22 -11.70
CA LEU A 431 24.43 -22.41 -12.53
C LEU A 431 24.66 -21.95 -13.97
N PHE A 432 25.17 -20.73 -14.17
CA PHE A 432 25.42 -20.20 -15.51
C PHE A 432 26.34 -21.11 -16.30
N ASN A 433 27.51 -21.47 -15.75
CA ASN A 433 28.46 -22.37 -16.41
C ASN A 433 27.94 -23.82 -16.59
N GLY A 434 26.98 -24.23 -15.76
CA GLY A 434 26.35 -25.53 -15.83
C GLY A 434 25.28 -25.65 -16.92
N VAL A 435 24.71 -24.54 -17.40
CA VAL A 435 23.61 -24.55 -18.37
C VAL A 435 24.00 -24.05 -19.76
N VAL A 436 25.07 -23.27 -19.88
CA VAL A 436 25.57 -22.75 -21.18
C VAL A 436 26.54 -23.71 -21.86
N SER A 437 26.76 -23.54 -23.17
CA SER A 437 27.75 -24.32 -23.93
C SER A 437 29.19 -24.02 -23.46
N GLU A 438 30.14 -24.91 -23.77
CA GLU A 438 31.51 -24.79 -23.27
C GLU A 438 32.19 -23.48 -23.69
N GLU A 439 31.89 -22.98 -24.88
CA GLU A 439 32.44 -21.72 -25.42
C GLU A 439 31.87 -20.47 -24.73
N GLN A 440 30.74 -20.61 -24.04
CA GLN A 440 30.03 -19.53 -23.36
C GLN A 440 30.25 -19.52 -21.85
N ARG A 441 31.03 -20.48 -21.32
CA ARG A 441 31.36 -20.53 -19.89
C ARG A 441 32.30 -19.39 -19.52
N GLU A 442 32.10 -18.83 -18.33
CA GLU A 442 33.03 -17.90 -17.72
C GLU A 442 34.14 -18.66 -16.98
N PRO A 443 35.43 -18.32 -17.19
CA PRO A 443 36.53 -18.92 -16.43
C PRO A 443 36.37 -18.72 -14.92
N ILE A 444 36.46 -19.83 -14.16
CA ILE A 444 36.42 -19.77 -12.69
C ILE A 444 37.85 -19.64 -12.19
N SER A 445 38.16 -18.52 -11.55
CA SER A 445 39.46 -18.31 -10.91
C SER A 445 39.64 -19.21 -9.68
N GLU A 446 40.89 -19.54 -9.36
CA GLU A 446 41.21 -20.43 -8.23
C GLU A 446 40.65 -19.96 -6.87
N PRO A 447 40.64 -18.65 -6.53
CA PRO A 447 39.96 -18.16 -5.32
C PRO A 447 38.46 -18.43 -5.32
N ILE A 448 37.77 -18.21 -6.45
CA ILE A 448 36.32 -18.44 -6.56
C ILE A 448 36.02 -19.93 -6.47
N ASN A 449 36.82 -20.77 -7.13
CA ASN A 449 36.67 -22.23 -7.04
C ASN A 449 36.79 -22.71 -5.59
N ARG A 450 37.76 -22.20 -4.83
CA ARG A 450 37.88 -22.50 -3.39
C ARG A 450 36.63 -22.08 -2.60
N LEU A 451 36.07 -20.91 -2.86
CA LEU A 451 34.85 -20.44 -2.20
C LEU A 451 33.63 -21.31 -2.57
N ILE A 452 33.50 -21.74 -3.82
CA ILE A 452 32.44 -22.66 -4.25
C ILE A 452 32.53 -23.97 -3.45
N GLN A 453 33.73 -24.55 -3.32
CA GLN A 453 33.90 -25.81 -2.59
C GLN A 453 33.68 -25.66 -1.08
N GLN A 454 34.14 -24.56 -0.47
CA GLN A 454 34.11 -24.38 0.98
C GLN A 454 32.80 -23.80 1.50
N GLU A 455 32.18 -22.89 0.74
CA GLU A 455 31.02 -22.12 1.19
C GLU A 455 29.72 -22.50 0.50
N LEU A 456 29.71 -22.64 -0.84
CA LEU A 456 28.47 -22.85 -1.58
C LEU A 456 27.83 -24.18 -1.19
N PHE A 457 28.59 -25.28 -1.12
CA PHE A 457 28.03 -26.60 -0.81
C PHE A 457 27.69 -26.84 0.68
N GLN A 458 27.79 -25.80 1.52
CA GLN A 458 27.22 -25.81 2.87
C GLN A 458 25.70 -25.63 2.82
N PRO A 459 24.95 -26.14 3.82
CA PRO A 459 23.50 -25.95 3.93
C PRO A 459 23.07 -24.50 3.74
N SER A 460 22.34 -24.23 2.65
CA SER A 460 21.84 -22.91 2.26
C SER A 460 20.81 -23.01 1.13
N ALA A 461 20.00 -21.96 0.95
CA ALA A 461 19.05 -21.88 -0.16
C ALA A 461 19.74 -21.87 -1.53
N GLU A 462 20.88 -21.20 -1.63
CA GLU A 462 21.75 -21.14 -2.81
C GLU A 462 22.27 -22.52 -3.21
N ALA A 463 22.70 -23.34 -2.24
CA ALA A 463 23.04 -24.74 -2.53
C ALA A 463 21.84 -25.57 -2.96
N LEU A 464 20.69 -25.42 -2.30
CA LEU A 464 19.48 -26.17 -2.64
C LEU A 464 19.11 -25.98 -4.10
N ILE A 465 19.07 -24.74 -4.57
CA ILE A 465 18.73 -24.43 -5.97
C ILE A 465 19.79 -24.96 -6.94
N VAL A 466 21.09 -24.83 -6.61
CA VAL A 466 22.20 -25.35 -7.43
C VAL A 466 22.12 -26.86 -7.57
N CYS A 467 21.95 -27.59 -6.46
CA CYS A 467 21.85 -29.04 -6.48
C CYS A 467 20.61 -29.51 -7.23
N THR A 468 19.48 -28.84 -7.02
CA THR A 468 18.20 -29.18 -7.67
C THR A 468 18.28 -29.02 -9.18
N ILE A 469 18.79 -27.89 -9.67
CA ILE A 469 18.89 -27.61 -11.11
C ILE A 469 19.89 -28.56 -11.79
N LEU A 470 21.05 -28.78 -11.17
CA LEU A 470 22.10 -29.62 -11.75
C LEU A 470 21.89 -31.11 -11.50
N GLY A 471 20.79 -31.51 -10.86
CA GLY A 471 20.50 -32.91 -10.53
C GLY A 471 21.55 -33.56 -9.60
N LYS A 472 22.23 -32.76 -8.77
CA LYS A 472 23.26 -33.26 -7.84
C LYS A 472 22.62 -33.79 -6.57
N ILE A 473 23.16 -34.90 -6.07
CA ILE A 473 22.71 -35.51 -4.81
C ILE A 473 23.11 -34.60 -3.64
N ILE A 474 22.14 -34.26 -2.79
CA ILE A 474 22.37 -33.51 -1.54
C ILE A 474 22.85 -34.49 -0.47
N ASN A 475 24.12 -34.36 -0.07
CA ASN A 475 24.76 -35.22 0.92
C ASN A 475 24.52 -34.79 2.38
N TRP A 476 23.75 -33.73 2.61
CA TRP A 476 23.43 -33.29 3.97
C TRP A 476 22.51 -34.29 4.67
N PRO A 477 22.54 -34.37 6.00
CA PRO A 477 21.50 -35.05 6.77
C PRO A 477 20.09 -34.59 6.35
N LEU A 478 19.13 -35.50 6.41
CA LEU A 478 17.77 -35.27 5.90
C LEU A 478 17.04 -34.17 6.67
N ASP A 479 17.23 -34.13 7.98
CA ASP A 479 16.75 -33.09 8.89
C ASP A 479 17.28 -31.71 8.51
N ILE A 480 18.57 -31.62 8.16
CA ILE A 480 19.17 -30.37 7.69
C ILE A 480 18.59 -29.94 6.34
N HIS A 481 18.39 -30.88 5.41
CA HIS A 481 17.75 -30.57 4.12
C HIS A 481 16.32 -30.04 4.31
N HIS A 482 15.52 -30.71 5.15
CA HIS A 482 14.18 -30.26 5.50
C HIS A 482 14.19 -28.86 6.12
N GLN A 483 15.06 -28.64 7.11
CA GLN A 483 15.15 -27.37 7.81
C GLN A 483 15.56 -26.22 6.87
N GLU A 484 16.48 -26.45 5.95
CA GLU A 484 16.89 -25.44 4.97
C GLU A 484 15.77 -25.10 3.97
N LEU A 485 14.98 -26.09 3.53
CA LEU A 485 13.82 -25.84 2.68
C LEU A 485 12.75 -25.02 3.42
N GLU A 486 12.47 -25.32 4.69
CA GLU A 486 11.56 -24.51 5.50
C GLU A 486 12.10 -23.09 5.72
N ASN A 487 13.39 -22.97 6.07
CA ASN A 487 14.05 -21.69 6.29
C ASN A 487 13.97 -20.81 5.05
N TYR A 488 14.15 -21.40 3.87
CA TYR A 488 13.94 -20.73 2.60
C TYR A 488 12.51 -20.18 2.47
N PHE A 489 11.47 -21.00 2.65
CA PHE A 489 10.08 -20.56 2.53
C PHE A 489 9.69 -19.47 3.55
N LYS A 490 10.29 -19.51 4.75
CA LYS A 490 10.12 -18.48 5.79
C LYS A 490 10.82 -17.16 5.41
N ARG A 491 12.02 -17.23 4.82
CA ARG A 491 12.87 -16.04 4.55
C ARG A 491 12.65 -15.39 3.18
N ARG A 492 12.09 -16.09 2.18
CA ARG A 492 11.92 -15.59 0.80
C ARG A 492 11.15 -14.27 0.66
N LYS A 493 10.33 -13.90 1.65
CA LYS A 493 9.56 -12.65 1.66
C LYS A 493 10.30 -11.47 2.33
N SER A 494 11.42 -11.74 2.99
CA SER A 494 12.19 -10.70 3.67
C SER A 494 12.98 -9.86 2.65
N PRO A 495 13.31 -8.59 2.96
CA PRO A 495 14.16 -7.76 2.09
C PRO A 495 15.53 -8.39 1.80
N SER A 496 15.98 -9.29 2.68
CA SER A 496 17.23 -10.04 2.53
C SER A 496 17.04 -11.48 2.02
N GLY A 497 15.84 -11.86 1.61
CA GLY A 497 15.51 -13.19 1.12
C GLY A 497 15.94 -13.41 -0.33
N LEU A 498 15.89 -14.66 -0.76
CA LEU A 498 15.93 -15.06 -2.17
C LEU A 498 14.56 -15.62 -2.54
N ARG A 499 14.09 -15.28 -3.73
CA ARG A 499 12.82 -15.78 -4.28
C ARG A 499 13.09 -16.47 -5.61
N PHE A 500 12.86 -17.78 -5.63
CA PHE A 500 13.08 -18.58 -6.83
C PHE A 500 11.77 -18.70 -7.62
N PRO A 501 11.83 -18.87 -8.94
CA PRO A 501 10.67 -19.22 -9.74
C PRO A 501 9.95 -20.47 -9.21
N ARG A 502 8.62 -20.47 -9.30
CA ARG A 502 7.75 -21.54 -8.76
C ARG A 502 8.13 -22.94 -9.24
N LEU A 503 8.55 -23.04 -10.51
CA LEU A 503 9.08 -24.28 -11.11
C LEU A 503 10.18 -24.89 -10.24
N PHE A 504 11.14 -24.06 -9.81
CA PHE A 504 12.26 -24.53 -9.00
C PHE A 504 11.91 -24.73 -7.53
N GLU A 505 10.98 -23.94 -6.97
CA GLU A 505 10.44 -24.20 -5.62
C GLU A 505 9.77 -25.58 -5.54
N ALA A 506 8.99 -25.96 -6.56
CA ALA A 506 8.41 -27.29 -6.67
C ALA A 506 9.51 -28.36 -6.84
N ALA A 507 10.52 -28.11 -7.69
CA ALA A 507 11.62 -29.05 -7.90
C ALA A 507 12.42 -29.34 -6.62
N MET A 508 12.71 -28.32 -5.81
CA MET A 508 13.40 -28.48 -4.52
C MET A 508 12.56 -29.34 -3.55
N SER A 509 11.24 -29.13 -3.54
CA SER A 509 10.30 -29.89 -2.71
C SER A 509 10.26 -31.36 -3.14
N LEU A 510 10.22 -31.64 -4.45
CA LEU A 510 10.30 -33.00 -4.99
C LEU A 510 11.64 -33.68 -4.68
N ALA A 511 12.75 -32.93 -4.71
CA ALA A 511 14.06 -33.47 -4.36
C ALA A 511 14.12 -33.94 -2.89
N LEU A 512 13.44 -33.25 -1.98
CA LEU A 512 13.29 -33.70 -0.60
C LEU A 512 12.31 -34.88 -0.48
N ALA A 513 11.20 -34.86 -1.24
CA ALA A 513 10.23 -35.95 -1.28
C ALA A 513 10.88 -37.28 -1.69
N GLU A 514 11.76 -37.26 -2.70
CA GLU A 514 12.49 -38.44 -3.15
C GLU A 514 13.41 -39.00 -2.06
N ARG A 515 14.05 -38.14 -1.27
CA ARG A 515 14.90 -38.59 -0.15
C ARG A 515 14.09 -39.24 0.97
N TYR A 516 12.88 -38.75 1.26
CA TYR A 516 11.97 -39.43 2.18
C TYR A 516 11.49 -40.78 1.63
N ARG A 517 11.20 -40.86 0.32
CA ARG A 517 10.85 -42.11 -0.35
C ARG A 517 11.96 -43.16 -0.21
N LEU A 518 13.22 -42.77 -0.46
CA LEU A 518 14.39 -43.67 -0.33
C LEU A 518 14.59 -44.21 1.09
N LEU A 519 14.09 -43.51 2.10
CA LEU A 519 14.12 -43.95 3.51
C LEU A 519 12.86 -44.72 3.93
N GLY A 520 11.89 -44.89 3.03
CA GLY A 520 10.62 -45.58 3.29
C GLY A 520 9.58 -44.74 4.05
N ASP A 521 9.81 -43.43 4.25
CA ASP A 521 8.86 -42.55 4.93
C ASP A 521 7.84 -41.98 3.93
N LEU A 522 6.81 -42.78 3.62
CA LEU A 522 5.76 -42.43 2.66
C LEU A 522 4.94 -41.21 3.12
N ASN A 523 4.75 -41.02 4.43
CA ASN A 523 3.96 -39.91 4.95
C ASN A 523 4.65 -38.58 4.67
N LYS A 524 5.94 -38.46 5.02
CA LYS A 524 6.71 -37.25 4.73
C LYS A 524 6.98 -37.06 3.23
N CYS A 525 7.10 -38.16 2.49
CA CYS A 525 7.17 -38.11 1.03
C CYS A 525 5.92 -37.43 0.44
N ARG A 526 4.72 -37.87 0.83
CA ARG A 526 3.44 -37.27 0.40
C ARG A 526 3.31 -35.81 0.84
N GLU A 527 3.72 -35.49 2.06
CA GLU A 527 3.73 -34.10 2.55
C GLU A 527 4.57 -33.20 1.65
N MET A 528 5.77 -33.63 1.26
CA MET A 528 6.65 -32.84 0.38
C MET A 528 6.15 -32.78 -1.07
N VAL A 529 5.43 -33.79 -1.55
CA VAL A 529 4.73 -33.72 -2.85
C VAL A 529 3.59 -32.72 -2.81
N ALA A 530 2.80 -32.70 -1.73
CA ALA A 530 1.75 -31.68 -1.53
C ALA A 530 2.35 -30.27 -1.53
N VAL A 531 3.47 -30.06 -0.82
CA VAL A 531 4.20 -28.78 -0.85
C VAL A 531 4.64 -28.41 -2.28
N ALA A 532 5.05 -29.38 -3.11
CA ALA A 532 5.39 -29.12 -4.51
C ALA A 532 4.17 -28.67 -5.33
N VAL A 533 3.01 -29.32 -5.14
CA VAL A 533 1.73 -28.95 -5.79
C VAL A 533 1.31 -27.53 -5.38
N GLU A 534 1.38 -27.22 -4.09
CA GLU A 534 1.04 -25.90 -3.54
C GLU A 534 2.02 -24.80 -3.99
N SER A 535 3.29 -25.16 -4.25
CA SER A 535 4.32 -24.24 -4.76
C SER A 535 4.14 -23.93 -6.25
N HIS A 536 3.60 -24.87 -7.04
CA HIS A 536 3.33 -24.67 -8.46
C HIS A 536 1.89 -25.09 -8.84
N PRO A 537 0.88 -24.30 -8.39
CA PRO A 537 -0.52 -24.64 -8.60
C PRO A 537 -0.88 -24.62 -10.09
N GLY A 538 -1.74 -25.56 -10.51
CA GLY A 538 -2.20 -25.72 -11.89
C GLY A 538 -1.35 -26.68 -12.74
N HIS A 539 -0.23 -27.18 -12.22
CA HIS A 539 0.61 -28.14 -12.94
C HIS A 539 0.03 -29.56 -12.87
N GLN A 540 -0.61 -30.03 -13.94
CA GLN A 540 -1.37 -31.29 -13.97
C GLN A 540 -0.56 -32.53 -13.54
N GLN A 541 0.70 -32.62 -13.95
CA GLN A 541 1.53 -33.79 -13.61
C GLN A 541 1.90 -33.84 -12.11
N LEU A 542 1.93 -32.69 -11.42
CA LEU A 542 2.17 -32.64 -9.97
C LEU A 542 0.93 -33.14 -9.21
N VAL A 543 -0.26 -32.74 -9.66
CA VAL A 543 -1.54 -33.22 -9.10
C VAL A 543 -1.68 -34.73 -9.32
N GLN A 544 -1.33 -35.23 -10.50
CA GLN A 544 -1.36 -36.66 -10.78
C GLN A 544 -0.37 -37.43 -9.89
N LEU A 545 0.85 -36.90 -9.72
CA LEU A 545 1.85 -37.48 -8.83
C LEU A 545 1.32 -37.59 -7.40
N GLU A 546 0.70 -36.53 -6.86
CA GLU A 546 0.16 -36.52 -5.49
C GLU A 546 -0.82 -37.67 -5.23
N VAL A 547 -1.67 -38.00 -6.22
CA VAL A 547 -2.61 -39.11 -6.15
C VAL A 547 -1.91 -40.47 -6.21
N ASP A 548 -0.92 -40.60 -7.09
CA ASP A 548 -0.27 -41.88 -7.44
C ASP A 548 1.01 -42.17 -6.64
N VAL A 549 1.38 -41.32 -5.67
CA VAL A 549 2.63 -41.46 -4.90
C VAL A 549 2.68 -42.78 -4.15
N THR A 550 3.71 -43.55 -4.49
CA THR A 550 4.06 -44.88 -3.97
C THR A 550 5.55 -44.96 -3.66
N LEU A 551 5.95 -45.89 -2.79
CA LEU A 551 7.36 -46.10 -2.47
C LEU A 551 8.15 -46.75 -3.61
N ASP A 552 7.47 -47.43 -4.53
CA ASP A 552 8.12 -48.23 -5.59
C ASP A 552 8.53 -47.39 -6.82
N THR A 553 7.97 -46.18 -6.97
CA THR A 553 8.22 -45.31 -8.12
C THR A 553 9.16 -44.17 -7.75
N PRO A 554 10.35 -44.06 -8.38
CA PRO A 554 11.24 -42.92 -8.17
C PRO A 554 10.61 -41.58 -8.58
N ILE A 555 10.80 -40.55 -7.76
CA ILE A 555 10.34 -39.18 -8.03
C ILE A 555 11.47 -38.43 -8.73
N HIS A 556 11.39 -38.33 -10.06
CA HIS A 556 12.31 -37.53 -10.86
C HIS A 556 11.69 -36.17 -11.21
N GLY A 557 12.05 -35.13 -10.47
CA GLY A 557 11.46 -33.80 -10.62
C GLY A 557 11.47 -33.25 -12.05
N SER A 558 12.55 -33.48 -12.81
CA SER A 558 12.64 -33.10 -14.23
C SER A 558 11.59 -33.77 -15.11
N ASN A 559 11.26 -35.04 -14.85
CA ASN A 559 10.30 -35.79 -15.66
C ASN A 559 8.84 -35.39 -15.37
N ILE A 560 8.61 -34.82 -14.19
CA ILE A 560 7.31 -34.37 -13.72
C ILE A 560 7.06 -32.91 -14.09
N LEU A 561 8.09 -32.06 -14.03
CA LEU A 561 7.96 -30.61 -14.19
C LEU A 561 8.24 -30.11 -15.60
N LEU A 562 8.91 -30.90 -16.44
CA LEU A 562 9.28 -30.50 -17.79
C LEU A 562 8.40 -31.19 -18.84
N PRO A 563 8.20 -30.55 -20.01
CA PRO A 563 7.50 -31.20 -21.12
C PRO A 563 8.20 -32.50 -21.50
N ARG A 564 7.44 -33.58 -21.66
CA ARG A 564 7.98 -34.84 -22.21
C ARG A 564 8.45 -34.55 -23.63
N SER A 565 9.72 -34.86 -23.92
CA SER A 565 10.21 -34.87 -25.29
C SER A 565 9.40 -35.90 -26.06
N ILE A 566 8.53 -35.45 -26.96
CA ILE A 566 7.93 -36.31 -27.98
C ILE A 566 9.11 -36.73 -28.86
N SER A 567 9.65 -37.93 -28.65
CA SER A 567 10.52 -38.58 -29.62
C SER A 567 9.69 -38.77 -30.89
N GLY A 568 10.13 -38.16 -32.00
CA GLY A 568 9.46 -38.19 -33.29
C GLY A 568 9.55 -39.54 -34.00
N ASP A 569 9.05 -40.61 -33.36
CA ASP A 569 8.88 -41.94 -33.95
C ASP A 569 7.40 -42.39 -34.00
N GLU A 570 6.44 -41.51 -33.72
CA GLU A 570 5.01 -41.74 -33.99
C GLU A 570 4.45 -40.68 -34.95
N ALA A 571 5.13 -40.53 -36.08
CA ALA A 571 4.56 -39.92 -37.28
C ALA A 571 4.95 -40.77 -38.49
N ASP A 572 4.25 -41.91 -38.64
CA ASP A 572 4.02 -42.58 -39.93
C ASP A 572 2.54 -42.95 -40.02
#